data_AF-A0A3B9SPN1-F1
#
_entry.id   AF-A0A3B9SPN1-F1
#
_cell.length_a   1.000
_cell.length_b   1.000
_cell.length_c   1.000
_cell.angle_alpha   90.00
_cell.angle_beta   90.00
_cell.angle_gamma   90.00
#
_symmetry.space_group_name_H-M   'P 1'
#
loop_
_entity.id
_entity.type
_entity.pdbx_description
1 polymer ?
#
loop_
_entity_poly.entity_id
_entity_poly.type
_entity_poly.pdbx_seq_one_letter_code
_entity_poly.pdbx_strand_id
1 'polypeptide(L)'
;MTMKQKLFVALAVSFILVAIPVTAFAHGARITYQTRTAIEITAAYDTGEPMEGAQVTIYAPDDPSTPCFTGVCDENGRFTFTPDLSKPGTWDVQVRHAGHGGIIHIPVGEETAAQGGTCYTPLQIVLMAACVVWGLVGTALFFARRKA
;
A
#
# COMPACT_ATOMS: atom_id res chain seq x y z
N MET A 1 -5.79 -80.84 8.26
CA MET A 1 -5.24 -79.77 9.12
C MET A 1 -6.14 -79.60 10.33
N THR A 2 -5.60 -79.75 11.54
CA THR A 2 -6.37 -79.69 12.79
C THR A 2 -6.78 -78.23 13.10
N MET A 3 -7.83 -78.03 13.90
CA MET A 3 -8.33 -76.68 14.25
C MET A 3 -7.24 -75.80 14.88
N LYS A 4 -6.31 -76.41 15.64
CA LYS A 4 -5.11 -75.74 16.20
C LYS A 4 -4.15 -75.25 15.13
N GLN A 5 -3.91 -76.02 14.07
CA GLN A 5 -3.07 -75.59 12.95
C GLN A 5 -3.71 -74.42 12.19
N LYS A 6 -5.04 -74.42 12.01
CA LYS A 6 -5.75 -73.30 11.35
C LYS A 6 -5.63 -72.01 12.15
N LEU A 7 -5.76 -72.10 13.49
CA LEU A 7 -5.58 -70.96 14.39
C LEU A 7 -4.15 -70.43 14.36
N PHE A 8 -3.15 -71.32 14.35
CA PHE A 8 -1.73 -70.92 14.29
C PHE A 8 -1.38 -70.22 12.97
N VAL A 9 -1.88 -70.73 11.85
CA VAL A 9 -1.69 -70.09 10.53
C VAL A 9 -2.42 -68.75 10.46
N ALA A 10 -3.63 -68.65 10.99
CA ALA A 10 -4.35 -67.37 11.05
C ALA A 10 -3.59 -66.32 11.89
N LEU A 11 -3.01 -66.73 13.02
CA LEU A 11 -2.23 -65.84 13.88
C LEU A 11 -0.93 -65.39 13.19
N ALA A 12 -0.23 -66.32 12.52
CA ALA A 12 0.99 -66.02 11.77
C ALA A 12 0.73 -65.07 10.60
N VAL A 13 -0.36 -65.27 9.84
CA VAL A 13 -0.76 -64.37 8.74
C VAL A 13 -1.15 -62.98 9.26
N SER A 14 -1.88 -62.91 10.39
CA SER A 14 -2.22 -61.63 11.03
C SER A 14 -0.97 -60.88 11.49
N PHE A 15 -0.02 -61.58 12.12
CA PHE A 15 1.24 -60.99 12.56
C PHE A 15 2.09 -60.49 11.38
N ILE A 16 2.12 -61.24 10.27
CA ILE A 16 2.79 -60.83 9.03
C ILE A 16 2.11 -59.57 8.46
N LEU A 17 0.77 -59.49 8.44
CA LEU A 17 0.05 -58.31 7.93
C LEU A 17 0.34 -57.03 8.72
N VAL A 18 0.50 -57.13 10.04
CA VAL A 18 0.79 -55.98 10.93
C VAL A 18 2.27 -55.56 10.86
N ALA A 19 3.17 -56.50 10.55
CA ALA A 19 4.60 -56.25 10.51
C ALA A 19 5.09 -55.58 9.21
N ILE A 20 4.22 -55.35 8.21
CA ILE A 20 4.60 -54.65 6.97
C ILE A 20 4.55 -53.13 7.23
N PRO A 21 5.69 -52.42 7.30
CA PRO A 21 5.68 -50.98 7.44
C PRO A 21 5.13 -50.35 6.15
N VAL A 22 3.92 -49.79 6.22
CA VAL A 22 3.33 -49.01 5.12
C VAL A 22 3.81 -47.56 5.25
N THR A 23 4.38 -46.99 4.20
CA THR A 23 4.73 -45.58 4.16
C THR A 23 3.46 -44.73 4.09
N ALA A 24 3.08 -44.11 5.20
CA ALA A 24 2.01 -43.12 5.22
C ALA A 24 2.56 -41.76 4.79
N PHE A 25 2.12 -41.24 3.63
CA PHE A 25 2.40 -39.86 3.21
C PHE A 25 1.52 -38.88 4.00
N ALA A 26 1.86 -38.68 5.28
CA ALA A 26 1.30 -37.57 6.04
C ALA A 26 1.88 -36.25 5.48
N HIS A 27 1.01 -35.41 4.92
CA HIS A 27 1.42 -34.09 4.43
C HIS A 27 1.58 -33.16 5.63
N GLY A 28 2.79 -32.61 5.82
CA GLY A 28 3.04 -31.52 6.76
C GLY A 28 2.84 -30.17 6.10
N ALA A 29 2.10 -29.26 6.74
CA ALA A 29 2.02 -27.87 6.32
C ALA A 29 3.10 -27.05 7.06
N ARG A 30 3.98 -26.37 6.30
CA ARG A 30 4.93 -25.41 6.87
C ARG A 30 4.42 -23.99 6.60
N ILE A 31 4.07 -23.29 7.67
CA ILE A 31 3.58 -21.91 7.62
C ILE A 31 4.65 -20.99 8.18
N THR A 32 4.97 -19.92 7.45
CA THR A 32 5.88 -18.85 7.88
C THR A 32 5.18 -17.52 7.69
N TYR A 33 5.37 -16.58 8.62
CA TYR A 33 4.80 -15.23 8.52
C TYR A 33 5.90 -14.18 8.73
N GLN A 34 5.68 -12.98 8.19
CA GLN A 34 6.47 -11.79 8.46
C GLN A 34 5.52 -10.59 8.59
N THR A 35 5.69 -9.79 9.64
CA THR A 35 4.95 -8.54 9.82
C THR A 35 5.69 -7.43 9.09
N ARG A 36 5.00 -6.65 8.26
CA ARG A 36 5.55 -5.51 7.52
C ARG A 36 4.61 -4.32 7.61
N THR A 37 5.16 -3.11 7.53
CA THR A 37 4.38 -1.89 7.41
C THR A 37 3.93 -1.72 5.96
N ALA A 38 2.64 -1.53 5.73
CA ALA A 38 2.09 -1.22 4.42
C ALA A 38 1.50 0.19 4.43
N ILE A 39 1.66 0.90 3.32
CA ILE A 39 1.08 2.23 3.09
C ILE A 39 0.00 2.06 2.03
N GLU A 40 -1.20 2.50 2.35
CA GLU A 40 -2.32 2.59 1.42
C GLU A 40 -2.49 4.04 0.95
N ILE A 41 -2.62 4.20 -0.36
CA ILE A 41 -2.97 5.43 -1.02
C ILE A 41 -4.42 5.31 -1.46
N THR A 42 -5.24 6.30 -1.14
CA THR A 42 -6.60 6.43 -1.67
C THR A 42 -6.65 7.68 -2.56
N ALA A 43 -6.92 7.48 -3.85
CA ALA A 43 -6.99 8.54 -4.83
C ALA A 43 -8.44 8.75 -5.28
N ALA A 44 -8.91 9.99 -5.20
CA ALA A 44 -10.24 10.40 -5.65
C ALA A 44 -10.15 11.77 -6.32
N TYR A 45 -11.09 12.05 -7.23
CA TYR A 45 -11.30 13.39 -7.78
C TYR A 45 -11.87 14.33 -6.72
N ASP A 46 -11.81 15.65 -6.95
CA ASP A 46 -12.40 16.65 -6.04
C ASP A 46 -13.93 16.49 -5.88
N THR A 47 -14.57 15.76 -6.80
CA THR A 47 -15.98 15.36 -6.73
C THR A 47 -16.24 14.21 -5.75
N GLY A 48 -15.19 13.54 -5.27
CA GLY A 48 -15.25 12.34 -4.45
C GLY A 48 -15.28 11.02 -5.22
N GLU A 49 -15.33 11.07 -6.56
CA GLU A 49 -15.28 9.86 -7.39
C GLU A 49 -13.90 9.18 -7.28
N PRO A 50 -13.83 7.86 -7.05
CA PRO A 50 -12.55 7.15 -7.01
C PRO A 50 -11.78 7.24 -8.33
N MET A 51 -10.47 7.40 -8.24
CA MET A 51 -9.59 7.37 -9.41
C MET A 51 -9.24 5.92 -9.77
N GLU A 52 -10.23 5.13 -10.16
CA GLU A 52 -10.01 3.77 -10.69
C GLU A 52 -9.05 3.82 -11.88
N GLY A 53 -8.10 2.88 -11.93
CA GLY A 53 -7.18 2.82 -13.05
C GLY A 53 -6.08 3.90 -13.03
N ALA A 54 -6.00 4.71 -11.98
CA ALA A 54 -4.95 5.72 -11.85
C ALA A 54 -3.56 5.08 -11.76
N GLN A 55 -2.62 5.59 -12.56
CA GLN A 55 -1.23 5.15 -12.53
C GLN A 55 -0.51 5.70 -11.31
N VAL A 56 0.11 4.81 -10.55
CA VAL A 56 0.93 5.13 -9.38
C VAL A 56 2.40 4.90 -9.71
N THR A 57 3.25 5.86 -9.38
CA THR A 57 4.71 5.77 -9.50
C THR A 57 5.34 6.26 -8.21
N ILE A 58 6.23 5.45 -7.62
CA ILE A 58 6.82 5.71 -6.32
C ILE A 58 8.33 5.81 -6.46
N TYR A 59 8.92 6.78 -5.78
CA TYR A 59 10.35 7.03 -5.74
C TYR A 59 10.86 6.97 -4.30
N ALA A 60 12.02 6.34 -4.12
CA ALA A 60 12.65 6.22 -2.82
C ALA A 60 13.45 7.51 -2.51
N PRO A 61 13.69 7.83 -1.22
CA PRO A 61 14.37 9.07 -0.83
C PRO A 61 15.80 9.19 -1.38
N ASP A 62 16.47 8.06 -1.62
CA ASP A 62 17.85 7.99 -2.09
C ASP A 62 18.00 8.09 -3.61
N ASP A 63 16.93 7.82 -4.36
CA ASP A 63 16.89 7.97 -5.81
C ASP A 63 15.51 8.51 -6.25
N PRO A 64 15.32 9.84 -6.25
CA PRO A 64 14.07 10.47 -6.65
C PRO A 64 13.85 10.48 -8.17
N SER A 65 14.81 9.96 -8.95
CA SER A 65 14.75 9.97 -10.42
C SER A 65 14.36 8.63 -11.03
N THR A 66 14.54 7.53 -10.28
CA THR A 66 14.21 6.18 -10.73
C THR A 66 13.03 5.63 -9.93
N PRO A 67 11.93 5.20 -10.58
CA PRO A 67 10.82 4.58 -9.88
C PRO A 67 11.24 3.28 -9.18
N CYS A 68 10.96 3.16 -7.89
CA CYS A 68 11.12 1.91 -7.15
C CYS A 68 9.86 1.03 -7.23
N PHE A 69 8.69 1.63 -7.41
CA PHE A 69 7.44 0.91 -7.68
C PHE A 69 6.62 1.62 -8.75
N THR A 70 5.90 0.83 -9.53
CA THR A 70 4.83 1.31 -10.42
C THR A 70 3.62 0.40 -10.26
N GLY A 71 2.43 0.95 -10.48
CA GLY A 71 1.19 0.21 -10.35
C GLY A 71 -0.02 1.02 -10.76
N VAL A 72 -1.20 0.47 -10.46
CA VAL A 72 -2.49 1.04 -10.84
C VAL A 72 -3.46 0.91 -9.67
N CYS A 73 -4.25 1.95 -9.40
CA CYS A 73 -5.30 1.92 -8.38
C CYS A 73 -6.44 0.94 -8.72
N ASP A 74 -7.03 0.32 -7.70
CA ASP A 74 -8.22 -0.54 -7.81
C ASP A 74 -9.50 0.25 -8.14
N GLU A 75 -10.64 -0.45 -8.28
CA GLU A 75 -11.98 0.12 -8.55
C GLU A 75 -12.43 1.17 -7.50
N ASN A 76 -11.81 1.17 -6.32
CA ASN A 76 -12.09 2.13 -5.26
C ASN A 76 -11.00 3.20 -5.17
N GLY A 77 -10.14 3.33 -6.18
CA GLY A 77 -9.05 4.31 -6.22
C GLY A 77 -7.91 4.00 -5.26
N ARG A 78 -7.81 2.78 -4.72
CA ARG A 78 -6.78 2.41 -3.73
C ARG A 78 -5.57 1.75 -4.38
N PHE A 79 -4.40 2.04 -3.82
CA PHE A 79 -3.15 1.36 -4.13
C PHE A 79 -2.32 1.16 -2.87
N THR A 80 -1.82 -0.05 -2.64
CA THR A 80 -1.04 -0.37 -1.43
C THR A 80 0.36 -0.83 -1.80
N PHE A 81 1.35 -0.31 -1.08
CA PHE A 81 2.73 -0.73 -1.22
C PHE A 81 3.41 -0.89 0.14
N THR A 82 4.54 -1.60 0.16
CA THR A 82 5.37 -1.80 1.35
C THR A 82 6.70 -1.10 1.10
N PRO A 83 7.00 0.03 1.76
CA PRO A 83 8.28 0.71 1.60
C PRO A 83 9.43 -0.15 2.16
N ASP A 84 10.63 0.06 1.64
CA ASP A 84 11.85 -0.52 2.21
C ASP A 84 12.25 0.28 3.46
N LEU A 85 12.04 -0.29 4.64
CA LEU A 85 12.34 0.36 5.92
C LEU A 85 13.84 0.55 6.18
N SER A 86 14.72 -0.06 5.38
CA SER A 86 16.16 0.24 5.42
C SER A 86 16.50 1.61 4.80
N LYS A 87 15.53 2.22 4.09
CA LYS A 87 15.65 3.53 3.44
C LYS A 87 14.68 4.53 4.09
N PRO A 88 14.95 4.98 5.33
CA PRO A 88 14.14 5.99 5.99
C PRO A 88 14.25 7.33 5.24
N GLY A 89 13.18 8.13 5.29
CA GLY A 89 13.12 9.43 4.64
C GLY A 89 11.76 9.68 3.99
N THR A 90 11.70 10.73 3.17
CA THR A 90 10.47 11.12 2.46
C THR A 90 10.40 10.41 1.12
N TRP A 91 9.37 9.59 0.95
CA TRP A 91 9.08 8.88 -0.30
C TRP A 91 8.11 9.71 -1.14
N ASP A 92 8.38 9.84 -2.43
CA ASP A 92 7.52 10.57 -3.35
C ASP A 92 6.59 9.60 -4.07
N VAL A 93 5.29 9.85 -3.96
CA VAL A 93 4.26 9.04 -4.61
C VAL A 93 3.50 9.93 -5.58
N GLN A 94 3.67 9.65 -6.87
CA GLN A 94 2.91 10.27 -7.94
C GLN A 94 1.70 9.41 -8.30
N VAL A 95 0.52 10.02 -8.34
CA VAL A 95 -0.72 9.38 -8.83
C VAL A 95 -1.25 10.19 -10.01
N ARG A 96 -1.55 9.56 -11.14
CA ARG A 96 -2.01 10.21 -12.37
C ARG A 96 -3.16 9.45 -13.03
N HIS A 97 -4.19 10.18 -13.43
CA HIS A 97 -5.28 9.61 -14.25
C HIS A 97 -5.89 10.69 -15.16
N ALA A 98 -5.97 10.44 -16.46
CA ALA A 98 -6.61 11.33 -17.45
C ALA A 98 -6.23 12.82 -17.29
N GLY A 99 -4.94 13.13 -17.14
CA GLY A 99 -4.42 14.50 -16.97
C GLY A 99 -4.60 15.11 -15.56
N HIS A 100 -5.31 14.42 -14.66
CA HIS A 100 -5.45 14.78 -13.26
C HIS A 100 -4.43 14.02 -12.41
N GLY A 101 -4.26 14.45 -11.15
CA GLY A 101 -3.44 13.79 -10.16
C GLY A 101 -2.45 14.72 -9.47
N GLY A 102 -1.58 14.15 -8.65
CA GLY A 102 -0.68 14.90 -7.79
C GLY A 102 0.52 14.06 -7.35
N ILE A 103 1.40 14.70 -6.59
CA ILE A 103 2.49 14.04 -5.87
C ILE A 103 2.23 14.26 -4.38
N ILE A 104 2.32 13.19 -3.60
CA ILE A 104 2.32 13.25 -2.13
C ILE A 104 3.66 12.78 -1.60
N HIS A 105 4.02 13.29 -0.43
CA HIS A 105 5.29 13.06 0.24
C HIS A 105 5.02 12.27 1.52
N ILE A 106 5.52 11.04 1.61
CA ILE A 106 5.22 10.15 2.72
C ILE A 106 6.50 9.94 3.54
N PRO A 107 6.55 10.43 4.80
CA PRO A 107 7.68 10.15 5.68
C PRO A 107 7.63 8.68 6.12
N VAL A 108 8.73 7.97 5.91
CA VAL A 108 8.91 6.57 6.32
C VAL A 108 10.06 6.49 7.32
N GLY A 109 9.84 5.80 8.44
CA GLY A 109 10.84 5.62 9.49
C GLY A 109 10.79 6.64 10.63
N GLU A 110 9.89 7.63 10.56
CA GLU A 110 9.51 8.45 11.71
C GLU A 110 8.31 7.83 12.43
N GLU A 111 8.29 7.85 13.76
CA GLU A 111 7.28 7.20 14.65
C GLU A 111 5.85 7.81 14.54
N THR A 112 5.56 8.59 13.50
CA THR A 112 4.28 9.29 13.36
C THR A 112 3.48 8.73 12.21
N ALA A 113 2.22 8.36 12.48
CA ALA A 113 1.25 8.11 11.43
C ALA A 113 1.02 9.41 10.64
N ALA A 114 1.61 9.51 9.46
CA ALA A 114 1.45 10.67 8.60
C ALA A 114 0.16 10.54 7.77
N GLN A 115 -0.72 11.53 7.88
CA GLN A 115 -1.85 11.74 6.98
C GLN A 115 -1.60 13.01 6.17
N GLY A 116 -1.69 12.90 4.85
CA GLY A 116 -1.48 14.00 3.92
C GLY A 116 -2.30 13.81 2.65
N GLY A 117 -2.61 14.91 1.97
CA GLY A 117 -3.40 14.93 0.75
C GLY A 117 -3.23 16.23 -0.01
N THR A 118 -3.69 16.28 -1.26
CA THR A 118 -3.49 17.43 -2.17
C THR A 118 -4.68 18.39 -2.24
N CYS A 119 -5.86 17.98 -1.77
CA CYS A 119 -7.07 18.81 -1.83
C CYS A 119 -7.05 19.92 -0.77
N TYR A 120 -7.48 21.12 -1.16
CA TYR A 120 -7.65 22.25 -0.24
C TYR A 120 -9.05 22.30 0.34
N THR A 121 -9.17 22.78 1.58
CA THR A 121 -10.47 23.06 2.20
C THR A 121 -11.11 24.33 1.62
N PRO A 122 -12.45 24.46 1.65
CA PRO A 122 -13.13 25.67 1.20
C PRO A 122 -12.62 26.95 1.88
N LEU A 123 -12.31 26.86 3.18
CA LEU A 123 -11.75 27.98 3.93
C LEU A 123 -10.36 28.39 3.42
N GLN A 124 -9.48 27.42 3.14
CA GLN A 124 -8.17 27.72 2.55
C GLN A 124 -8.33 28.42 1.20
N ILE A 125 -9.25 27.97 0.35
CA ILE A 125 -9.53 28.60 -0.95
C ILE A 125 -9.98 30.04 -0.77
N VAL A 126 -10.94 30.30 0.14
CA VAL A 126 -11.43 31.66 0.42
C VAL A 126 -10.32 32.56 0.97
N LEU A 127 -9.48 32.07 1.88
CA LEU A 127 -8.36 32.82 2.42
C LEU A 127 -7.32 33.16 1.36
N MET A 128 -6.97 32.21 0.49
CA MET A 128 -6.06 32.46 -0.64
C MET A 128 -6.64 33.53 -1.57
N ALA A 129 -7.93 33.46 -1.91
CA ALA A 129 -8.59 34.46 -2.73
C ALA A 129 -8.58 35.85 -2.08
N ALA A 130 -8.86 35.93 -0.77
CA ALA A 130 -8.84 37.20 -0.03
C ALA A 130 -7.43 37.84 -0.02
N CYS A 131 -6.38 37.04 0.18
CA CYS A 131 -5.00 37.51 0.11
C CYS A 131 -4.64 38.07 -1.26
N VAL A 132 -5.05 37.39 -2.34
CA VAL A 132 -4.82 37.87 -3.72
C VAL A 132 -5.56 39.18 -3.98
N VAL A 133 -6.84 39.27 -3.61
CA VAL A 133 -7.63 40.51 -3.76
C VAL A 133 -7.00 41.65 -2.96
N TRP A 134 -6.60 41.40 -1.71
CA TRP A 134 -5.93 42.39 -0.88
C TRP A 134 -4.60 42.86 -1.49
N GLY A 135 -3.81 41.94 -2.04
CA GLY A 135 -2.58 42.26 -2.76
C GLY A 135 -2.83 43.21 -3.94
N LEU A 136 -3.82 42.90 -4.78
CA LEU A 136 -4.20 43.73 -5.92
C LEU A 136 -4.69 45.12 -5.50
N VAL A 137 -5.53 45.19 -4.46
CA VAL A 137 -5.99 46.46 -3.88
C VAL A 137 -4.82 47.27 -3.33
N GLY A 138 -3.90 46.64 -2.58
CA GLY A 138 -2.71 47.27 -2.06
C GLY A 138 -1.80 47.83 -3.16
N THR A 139 -1.56 47.05 -4.22
CA THR A 139 -0.78 47.51 -5.38
C THR A 139 -1.46 48.69 -6.07
N ALA A 140 -2.79 48.65 -6.27
CA ALA A 140 -3.53 49.75 -6.87
C ALA A 140 -3.44 51.04 -6.02
N LEU A 141 -3.61 50.92 -4.70
CA LEU A 141 -3.48 52.06 -3.77
C LEU A 141 -2.06 52.62 -3.72
N PHE A 142 -1.03 51.76 -3.81
CA PHE A 142 0.37 52.18 -3.86
C PHE A 142 0.65 53.09 -5.07
N PHE A 143 0.16 52.71 -6.25
CA PHE A 143 0.31 53.54 -7.46
C PHE A 143 -0.66 54.72 -7.52
N ALA A 144 -1.81 54.65 -6.84
CA ALA A 144 -2.75 55.76 -6.73
C ALA A 144 -2.23 56.91 -5.84
N ARG A 145 -1.27 56.63 -4.94
CA ARG A 145 -0.60 57.65 -4.13
C ARG A 145 0.34 58.49 -5.03
N ARG A 146 -0.18 59.60 -5.56
CA ARG A 146 0.60 60.60 -6.29
C ARG A 146 1.81 61.04 -5.46
N LYS A 147 2.96 61.23 -6.13
CA LYS A 147 4.10 61.98 -5.58
C LYS A 147 3.60 63.35 -5.14
N ALA A 148 3.62 63.60 -3.83
CA ALA A 148 3.75 64.95 -3.32
C ALA A 148 5.17 65.45 -3.61
#